data_AF-A0A1V6FU50-F1
#
_entry.id   AF-A0A1V6FU50-F1
#
_cell.length_a   1.000
_cell.length_b   1.000
_cell.length_c   1.000
_cell.angle_alpha   90.00
_cell.angle_beta   90.00
_cell.angle_gamma   90.00
#
_symmetry.space_group_name_H-M   'P 1'
#
loop_
_entity.id
_entity.type
_entity.pdbx_description
1 polymer ?
#
loop_
_entity_poly.entity_id
_entity_poly.type
_entity_poly.pdbx_seq_one_letter_code
_entity_poly.pdbx_strand_id
1 'polypeptide(L)'
;MKLKNWLISLAIIVAVAGAWFWFRPTEQQRIRKQFFSLAEAVSKNPQEGNAAHAMKMLALGNLLADNVSIELRDFPYNGDISAESVVSLATRGRALFDVISIEILEVETNLVTVHGGGAKQIDVSVCLNENGRLP
;
A
#
# COMPACT_ATOMS: atom_id res chain seq x y z
N MET A 1 -11.20 38.37 31.64
CA MET A 1 -11.59 37.05 31.09
C MET A 1 -11.00 36.71 29.73
N LYS A 2 -10.75 37.68 28.81
CA LYS A 2 -10.20 37.38 27.47
C LYS A 2 -8.78 36.79 27.43
N LEU A 3 -7.88 37.22 28.33
CA LEU A 3 -6.48 36.74 28.35
C LEU A 3 -6.36 35.27 28.78
N LYS A 4 -7.16 34.84 29.76
CA LYS A 4 -7.18 33.45 30.25
C LYS A 4 -7.71 32.48 29.19
N ASN A 5 -8.73 32.89 28.43
CA ASN A 5 -9.27 32.07 27.34
C ASN A 5 -8.30 31.97 26.15
N TRP A 6 -7.53 33.04 25.89
CA TRP A 6 -6.49 33.02 24.85
C TRP A 6 -5.32 32.08 25.21
N LEU A 7 -4.87 32.10 26.46
CA LEU A 7 -3.82 31.18 26.95
C LEU A 7 -4.26 29.72 26.89
N ILE A 8 -5.51 29.41 27.26
CA ILE A 8 -6.06 28.06 27.16
C ILE A 8 -6.14 27.61 25.69
N SER A 9 -6.60 28.50 24.79
CA SER A 9 -6.67 28.19 23.37
C SER A 9 -5.29 27.93 22.76
N LEU A 10 -4.27 28.70 23.16
CA LEU A 10 -2.88 28.49 22.73
C LEU A 10 -2.33 27.15 23.25
N ALA A 11 -2.62 26.81 24.51
CA ALA A 11 -2.20 25.55 25.11
C ALA A 11 -2.80 24.33 24.38
N ILE A 12 -4.06 24.41 23.95
CA ILE A 12 -4.71 23.36 23.16
C ILE A 12 -4.04 23.21 21.79
N ILE A 13 -3.75 24.31 21.09
CA ILE A 13 -3.08 24.26 19.77
C ILE A 13 -1.71 23.62 19.88
N VAL A 14 -0.92 23.99 20.90
CA VAL A 14 0.41 23.40 21.14
C VAL A 14 0.30 21.92 21.52
N ALA A 15 -0.68 21.53 22.33
CA ALA A 15 -0.91 20.14 22.70
C ALA A 15 -1.30 19.29 21.46
N VAL A 16 -2.15 19.80 20.58
CA VAL A 16 -2.54 19.12 19.34
C VAL A 16 -1.35 19.00 18.38
N ALA A 17 -0.56 20.07 18.21
CA ALA A 17 0.63 20.05 17.38
C ALA A 17 1.71 19.09 17.92
N GLY A 18 1.90 19.06 19.25
CA GLY A 18 2.84 18.15 19.91
C GLY A 18 2.40 16.69 19.80
N ALA A 19 1.12 16.41 20.00
CA ALA A 19 0.56 15.08 19.78
C ALA A 19 0.72 14.63 18.32
N TRP A 20 0.48 15.53 17.35
CA TRP A 20 0.66 15.23 15.93
C TRP A 20 2.12 14.93 15.57
N PHE A 21 3.07 15.65 16.18
CA PHE A 21 4.49 15.40 15.96
C PHE A 21 4.93 14.05 16.53
N TRP A 22 4.41 13.68 17.70
CA TRP A 22 4.70 12.40 18.34
C TRP A 22 4.07 11.20 17.61
N PHE A 23 2.85 11.37 17.09
CA PHE A 23 2.12 10.34 16.35
C PHE A 23 2.49 10.24 14.87
N ARG A 24 3.62 10.82 14.42
CA ARG A 24 4.03 10.66 13.03
C ARG A 24 4.32 9.19 12.73
N PRO A 25 3.63 8.58 11.75
CA PRO A 25 3.86 7.18 11.40
C PRO A 25 5.29 6.99 10.90
N THR A 26 5.93 5.93 11.36
CA THR A 26 7.28 5.56 10.91
C THR A 26 7.26 5.17 9.43
N GLU A 27 8.39 5.28 8.73
CA GLU A 27 8.50 4.90 7.32
C GLU A 27 8.07 3.45 7.07
N GLN A 28 8.38 2.55 8.00
CA GLN A 28 7.94 1.15 7.95
C GLN A 28 6.41 1.00 7.97
N GLN A 29 5.71 1.77 8.83
CA GLN A 29 4.25 1.77 8.87
C GLN A 29 3.64 2.29 7.57
N ARG A 30 4.28 3.29 6.94
CA ARG A 30 3.83 3.81 5.64
C ARG A 30 3.96 2.74 4.56
N ILE A 31 5.09 2.06 4.48
CA ILE A 31 5.34 0.99 3.50
C ILE A 31 4.34 -0.15 3.69
N ARG A 32 4.17 -0.61 4.93
CA ARG A 32 3.18 -1.64 5.25
C ARG A 32 1.76 -1.24 4.80
N LYS A 33 1.37 0.02 5.01
CA LYS A 33 0.09 0.54 4.55
C LYS A 33 -0.03 0.52 3.02
N GLN A 34 1.04 0.84 2.29
CA GLN A 34 1.03 0.77 0.82
C GLN A 34 0.83 -0.67 0.33
N PHE A 35 1.50 -1.65 0.94
CA PHE A 35 1.33 -3.07 0.60
C PHE A 35 -0.09 -3.57 0.85
N PHE A 36 -0.69 -3.24 2.00
CA PHE A 36 -2.11 -3.54 2.22
C PHE A 36 -3.04 -2.85 1.23
N SER A 37 -2.73 -1.61 0.84
CA SER A 37 -3.51 -0.89 -0.17
C SER A 37 -3.40 -1.56 -1.55
N LEU A 38 -2.22 -2.10 -1.88
CA LEU A 38 -1.97 -2.85 -3.11
C LEU A 38 -2.77 -4.15 -3.12
N ALA A 39 -2.70 -4.93 -2.03
CA ALA A 39 -3.48 -6.15 -1.86
C ALA A 39 -4.98 -5.88 -1.99
N GLU A 40 -5.47 -4.79 -1.37
CA GLU A 40 -6.89 -4.42 -1.43
C GLU A 40 -7.33 -3.93 -2.82
N ALA A 41 -6.46 -3.25 -3.56
CA ALA A 41 -6.74 -2.86 -4.93
C ALA A 41 -6.88 -4.08 -5.86
N VAL A 42 -6.11 -5.14 -5.59
CA VAL A 42 -6.14 -6.40 -6.35
C VAL A 42 -7.20 -7.39 -5.82
N SER A 43 -7.68 -7.23 -4.59
CA SER A 43 -8.74 -8.07 -3.99
C SER A 43 -10.12 -7.82 -4.63
N LYS A 44 -10.88 -8.89 -4.86
CA LYS A 44 -12.20 -8.85 -5.51
C LYS A 44 -13.23 -9.49 -4.61
N ASN A 45 -14.33 -8.75 -4.38
CA ASN A 45 -15.49 -9.22 -3.65
C ASN A 45 -16.62 -9.55 -4.65
N PRO A 46 -17.38 -10.64 -4.45
CA PRO A 46 -18.46 -11.03 -5.35
C PRO A 46 -19.60 -10.00 -5.50
N GLN A 47 -19.71 -9.03 -4.58
CA GLN A 47 -20.69 -7.94 -4.64
C GLN A 47 -20.11 -6.60 -5.13
N GLU A 48 -18.88 -6.56 -5.68
CA GLU A 48 -18.33 -5.30 -6.19
C GLU A 48 -19.05 -4.85 -7.48
N GLY A 49 -19.56 -3.63 -7.48
CA GLY A 49 -20.12 -3.00 -8.69
C GLY A 49 -19.02 -2.46 -9.61
N ASN A 50 -19.37 -2.19 -10.87
CA ASN A 50 -18.43 -1.66 -11.88
C ASN A 50 -17.70 -0.38 -11.43
N ALA A 51 -18.35 0.48 -10.65
CA ALA A 51 -17.73 1.68 -10.08
C ALA A 51 -16.64 1.34 -9.05
N ALA A 52 -16.89 0.36 -8.18
CA ALA A 52 -15.90 -0.10 -7.20
C ALA A 52 -14.70 -0.74 -7.90
N HIS A 53 -14.95 -1.51 -8.96
CA HIS A 53 -13.90 -2.06 -9.82
C HIS A 53 -12.98 -0.97 -10.40
N ALA A 54 -13.58 0.04 -11.05
CA ALA A 54 -12.83 1.14 -11.66
C ALA A 54 -12.01 1.92 -10.62
N MET A 55 -12.58 2.17 -9.44
CA MET A 55 -11.87 2.83 -8.34
C MET A 55 -10.69 2.01 -7.84
N LYS A 56 -10.82 0.68 -7.73
CA LYS A 56 -9.73 -0.21 -7.34
C LYS A 56 -8.61 -0.25 -8.38
N MET A 57 -8.94 -0.27 -9.68
CA MET A 57 -7.93 -0.24 -10.74
C MET A 57 -7.21 1.11 -10.84
N LEU A 58 -7.93 2.22 -10.61
CA LEU A 58 -7.31 3.54 -10.48
C LEU A 58 -6.39 3.61 -9.25
N ALA A 59 -6.84 3.07 -8.11
CA ALA A 59 -6.03 3.00 -6.90
C ALA A 59 -4.77 2.17 -7.13
N LEU A 60 -4.87 1.03 -7.82
CA LEU A 60 -3.71 0.21 -8.19
C LEU A 60 -2.70 1.02 -9.01
N GLY A 61 -3.16 1.72 -10.06
CA GLY A 61 -2.28 2.55 -10.87
C GLY A 61 -1.54 3.62 -10.07
N ASN A 62 -2.21 4.27 -9.11
CA ASN A 62 -1.61 5.30 -8.24
C ASN A 62 -0.60 4.75 -7.22
N LEU A 63 -0.60 3.45 -6.96
CA LEU A 63 0.33 2.79 -6.04
C LEU A 63 1.63 2.36 -6.73
N LEU A 64 1.62 2.27 -8.06
CA LEU A 64 2.74 1.80 -8.86
C LEU A 64 3.61 2.98 -9.30
N ALA A 65 4.91 2.74 -9.38
CA ALA A 65 5.82 3.61 -10.12
C ALA A 65 5.60 3.44 -11.63
N ASP A 66 5.98 4.44 -12.43
CA ASP A 66 5.78 4.41 -13.89
C ASP A 66 6.31 3.13 -14.56
N ASN A 67 7.44 2.63 -14.05
CA ASN A 67 8.02 1.34 -14.40
C ASN A 67 8.19 0.47 -13.16
N VAL A 68 7.77 -0.79 -13.28
CA VAL A 68 7.81 -1.80 -12.23
C VAL A 68 8.59 -2.98 -12.78
N SER A 69 9.56 -3.47 -12.01
CA SER A 69 10.25 -4.72 -12.34
C SER A 69 9.57 -5.86 -11.59
N ILE A 70 9.16 -6.90 -12.31
CA ILE A 70 8.50 -8.08 -11.73
C ILE A 70 9.39 -9.30 -11.94
N GLU A 71 9.74 -9.96 -10.85
CA GLU A 71 10.47 -11.24 -10.86
C GLU A 71 9.69 -12.26 -10.04
N LEU A 72 8.92 -13.09 -10.74
CA LEU A 72 8.11 -14.16 -10.17
C LEU A 72 8.48 -15.49 -10.80
N ARG A 73 8.42 -16.57 -10.03
CA ARG A 73 8.66 -17.91 -10.57
C ARG A 73 7.59 -18.25 -11.61
N ASP A 74 8.02 -18.68 -12.79
CA ASP A 74 7.15 -19.14 -13.88
C ASP A 74 6.11 -18.10 -14.37
N PHE A 75 6.34 -16.81 -14.13
CA PHE A 75 5.45 -15.75 -14.60
C PHE A 75 5.88 -15.26 -15.99
N PRO A 76 4.99 -15.34 -17.01
CA PRO A 76 5.35 -15.03 -18.40
C PRO A 76 5.63 -13.55 -18.67
N TYR A 77 5.27 -12.66 -17.74
CA TYR A 77 5.48 -11.21 -17.87
C TYR A 77 6.56 -10.68 -16.92
N ASN A 78 7.57 -11.51 -16.62
CA ASN A 78 8.74 -11.06 -15.85
C ASN A 78 9.55 -10.00 -16.61
N GLY A 79 10.22 -9.14 -15.84
CA GLY A 79 11.02 -8.02 -16.34
C GLY A 79 10.37 -6.66 -16.06
N ASP A 80 10.90 -5.64 -16.72
CA ASP A 80 10.43 -4.27 -16.58
C ASP A 80 9.15 -4.05 -17.38
N ILE A 81 8.11 -3.60 -16.68
CA ILE A 81 6.77 -3.42 -17.21
C ILE A 81 6.18 -2.11 -16.71
N SER A 82 5.41 -1.43 -17.56
CA SER A 82 4.77 -0.17 -17.17
C SER A 82 3.63 -0.40 -16.17
N ALA A 83 3.37 0.59 -15.31
CA ALA A 83 2.22 0.57 -14.40
C ALA A 83 0.89 0.26 -15.12
N GLU A 84 0.68 0.86 -16.30
CA GLU A 84 -0.52 0.63 -17.12
C GLU A 84 -0.65 -0.84 -17.55
N SER A 85 0.46 -1.47 -17.93
CA SER A 85 0.46 -2.87 -18.34
C SER A 85 0.17 -3.80 -17.14
N VAL A 86 0.70 -3.47 -15.95
CA VAL A 86 0.37 -4.17 -14.70
C VAL A 86 -1.12 -4.02 -14.37
N VAL A 87 -1.68 -2.81 -14.45
CA VAL A 87 -3.11 -2.56 -14.23
C VAL A 87 -3.96 -3.33 -15.24
N SER A 88 -3.55 -3.38 -16.51
CA SER A 88 -4.24 -4.15 -17.56
C SER A 88 -4.24 -5.65 -17.26
N LEU A 89 -3.09 -6.20 -16.85
CA LEU A 89 -2.96 -7.60 -16.44
C LEU A 89 -3.83 -7.89 -15.22
N ALA A 90 -3.80 -7.03 -14.20
CA ALA A 90 -4.62 -7.18 -13.00
C ALA A 90 -6.12 -7.11 -13.32
N THR A 91 -6.55 -6.18 -14.19
CA THR A 91 -7.94 -6.04 -14.63
C THR A 91 -8.41 -7.32 -15.33
N ARG A 92 -7.63 -7.85 -16.26
CA ARG A 92 -7.94 -9.10 -16.97
C ARG A 92 -7.96 -10.29 -16.01
N GLY A 93 -6.96 -10.40 -15.14
CA GLY A 93 -6.90 -11.44 -14.12
C GLY A 93 -8.14 -11.41 -13.21
N ARG A 94 -8.54 -10.24 -12.72
CA ARG A 94 -9.75 -10.03 -11.90
C ARG A 94 -11.04 -10.41 -12.61
N ALA A 95 -11.09 -10.34 -13.93
CA ALA A 95 -12.26 -10.77 -14.69
C ALA A 95 -12.43 -12.30 -14.71
N LEU A 96 -11.36 -13.06 -14.48
CA LEU A 96 -11.37 -14.53 -14.53
C LEU A 96 -11.85 -15.21 -13.24
N PHE A 97 -11.91 -14.48 -12.13
CA PHE A 97 -12.26 -15.02 -10.81
C PHE A 97 -13.45 -14.26 -10.23
N ASP A 98 -14.36 -14.94 -9.54
CA ASP A 98 -15.49 -14.28 -8.85
C ASP A 98 -15.06 -13.64 -7.53
N VAL A 99 -14.05 -14.23 -6.87
CA VAL A 99 -13.50 -13.79 -5.58
C VAL A 99 -11.99 -13.85 -5.64
N ILE A 100 -11.33 -12.81 -5.16
CA ILE A 100 -9.87 -12.77 -4.98
C ILE A 100 -9.61 -12.23 -3.57
N SER A 101 -9.05 -13.07 -2.70
CA SER A 101 -8.63 -12.67 -1.35
C SER A 101 -7.11 -12.72 -1.30
N ILE A 102 -6.51 -11.59 -0.94
CA ILE A 102 -5.07 -11.49 -0.72
C ILE A 102 -4.88 -11.08 0.74
N GLU A 103 -4.38 -12.00 1.54
CA GLU A 103 -4.06 -11.77 2.93
C GLU A 103 -2.55 -11.69 3.09
N ILE A 104 -2.07 -10.52 3.50
CA ILE A 104 -0.67 -10.31 3.85
C ILE A 104 -0.51 -10.64 5.33
N LEU A 105 0.16 -11.77 5.61
CA LEU A 105 0.39 -12.24 6.97
C LEU A 105 1.40 -11.35 7.69
N GLU A 106 2.50 -11.04 7.01
CA GLU A 106 3.60 -10.26 7.55
C GLU A 106 4.27 -9.43 6.47
N VAL A 107 4.72 -8.23 6.84
CA VAL A 107 5.53 -7.34 6.02
C VAL A 107 6.77 -7.02 6.82
N GLU A 108 7.87 -7.68 6.49
CA GLU A 108 9.18 -7.37 7.07
C GLU A 108 9.87 -6.33 6.20
N THR A 109 10.34 -5.22 6.80
CA THR A 109 11.02 -4.13 6.08
C THR A 109 12.45 -4.00 6.57
N ASN A 110 13.41 -4.34 5.72
CA ASN A 110 14.83 -4.14 5.99
C ASN A 110 15.31 -2.84 5.33
N LEU A 111 15.68 -1.86 6.15
CA LEU A 111 16.21 -0.58 5.69
C LEU A 111 17.72 -0.71 5.47
N VAL A 112 18.12 -1.03 4.25
CA VAL A 112 19.54 -1.12 3.90
C VAL A 112 20.04 0.28 3.55
N THR A 113 20.91 0.82 4.40
CA THR A 113 21.55 2.10 4.13
C THR A 113 22.76 1.85 3.25
N VAL A 114 22.64 2.07 1.94
CA VAL A 114 23.76 1.87 1.00
C VAL A 114 24.83 2.92 1.31
N HIS A 115 25.95 2.50 1.91
CA HIS A 115 27.12 3.35 2.13
C HIS A 115 27.79 3.65 0.78
N GLY A 116 27.43 4.78 0.16
CA GLY A 116 28.11 5.26 -1.05
C GLY A 116 27.25 5.96 -2.10
N GLY A 117 25.93 6.04 -1.93
CA GLY A 117 25.06 6.77 -2.86
C GLY A 117 23.70 6.97 -2.22
N GLY A 118 23.07 8.13 -2.44
CA GLY A 118 21.84 8.55 -1.75
C GLY A 118 20.58 7.70 -1.98
N ALA A 119 20.71 6.49 -2.53
CA ALA A 119 19.62 5.54 -2.70
C ALA A 119 19.40 4.77 -1.38
N LYS A 120 18.21 4.91 -0.81
CA LYS A 120 17.73 4.03 0.26
C LYS A 120 17.08 2.82 -0.41
N GLN A 121 17.66 1.64 -0.19
CA GLN A 121 17.04 0.38 -0.61
C GLN A 121 16.19 -0.16 0.54
N ILE A 122 14.98 -0.62 0.21
CA ILE A 122 14.08 -1.24 1.18
C ILE A 122 13.66 -2.58 0.60
N ASP A 123 14.16 -3.65 1.20
CA ASP A 123 13.74 -4.99 0.86
C ASP A 123 12.49 -5.33 1.67
N VAL A 124 11.44 -5.75 0.98
CA VAL A 124 10.15 -6.08 1.58
C VAL A 124 9.79 -7.52 1.24
N SER A 125 9.61 -8.35 2.27
CA SER A 125 9.14 -9.73 2.13
C SER A 125 7.67 -9.82 2.55
N VAL A 126 6.86 -10.48 1.73
CA VAL A 126 5.41 -10.64 1.93
C VAL A 126 5.06 -12.12 1.95
N CYS A 127 4.55 -12.61 3.07
CA CYS A 127 4.02 -13.96 3.19
C CYS A 127 2.53 -13.99 2.81
N LEU A 128 2.19 -14.82 1.84
CA LEU A 128 0.80 -15.03 1.39
C LEU A 128 0.24 -16.33 1.97
N ASN A 129 -1.05 -16.33 2.29
CA ASN A 129 -1.75 -17.54 2.73
C ASN A 129 -2.04 -18.45 1.52
N GLU A 130 -1.38 -19.59 1.46
CA GLU A 130 -1.51 -20.60 0.40
C GLU A 130 -2.70 -21.57 0.61
N ASN A 131 -3.44 -21.43 1.71
CA ASN A 131 -4.63 -22.23 1.97
C ASN A 131 -5.89 -21.50 1.50
N GLY A 132 -6.42 -21.93 0.35
CA GLY A 132 -7.73 -21.54 -0.18
C GLY A 132 -8.92 -22.02 0.68
N ARG A 133 -8.91 -21.72 1.99
CA ARG A 133 -10.02 -21.92 2.91
C ARG A 133 -10.43 -20.56 3.47
N LEU A 134 -11.47 -19.99 2.86
CA LEU A 134 -12.26 -18.93 3.50
C LEU A 134 -12.89 -19.50 4.79
N PRO A 135 -12.96 -18.73 5.90
CA PRO A 135 -13.90 -19.02 6.98
C PRO A 135 -15.36 -18.91 6.50
#